data_AF-A0A6M3J6M8-F1
#
_entry.id   AF-A0A6M3J6M8-F1
#
_cell.length_a   1.000
_cell.length_b   1.000
_cell.length_c   1.000
_cell.angle_alpha   90.00
_cell.angle_beta   90.00
_cell.angle_gamma   90.00
#
_symmetry.space_group_name_H-M   'P 1'
#
loop_
_entity.id
_entity.type
_entity.pdbx_description
1 polymer ?
#
loop_
_entity_poly.entity_id
_entity_poly.type
_entity_poly.pdbx_seq_one_letter_code
_entity_poly.pdbx_strand_id
1 'polypeptide(L)'
;MDEFTLMFGRQRIQGCPWHGRIQGGVLTLANTTTRTGFVTGHRGSLRLQVPGVPAVSRTPEELAADTAAGRVWRTDVAISLQDGSSDLYLYGANRITAQSIYAVGPGNCWAARFPFSVVVNGDRTALTEPATFRLISQLGYLPPDTYQSVTVTLSGYVAAPAVNPAFTSITWDCLPNGSRAVLADFTTISRFGYQMPSTLYGFAELQCSGAGTPDSPFAAVLQLLSEGNGCDEQTAEDNLTTWTGVWGWEVDTTTESIDVPGRDCPTIRQTDNKSTFYLDPDGIPSVNTPGTSITTGTRTASVTGFALGFWYSPTGELQPVTLDATYALESTHSAAGEGIGAPPRVYETEQELSEGACTPTVPELTVAGSYNWDWLETHTTTENLLLILRVAGEEIDRHELRYEYTRTSEYSEVSGFAVNDGPSATGGTQTISAVLLLDGEEFDSTLTTGAGGAALGALITPTKRLDTTGRFESGTPNNWLPQLSNSDMRLGDGYTHVWRCYVHWWSNHLVCLREETKSLPNLRLNDRYGFTAYPGGVTATRITSSAPSAFANAPPLYGSRSPLTGFVELGKTQPFSFV
;
A
#
# COMPACT_ATOMS: atom_id res chain seq x y z
N MET A 1 -30.97 -39.73 16.92
CA MET A 1 -30.81 -38.33 16.49
C MET A 1 -29.33 -38.12 16.33
N ASP A 2 -28.87 -37.73 15.15
CA ASP A 2 -27.48 -37.31 15.00
C ASP A 2 -27.24 -36.10 15.89
N GLU A 3 -26.11 -36.10 16.59
CA GLU A 3 -25.70 -35.13 17.63
C GLU A 3 -25.47 -33.71 17.08
N PHE A 4 -25.79 -33.49 15.80
CA PHE A 4 -25.65 -32.25 15.03
C PHE A 4 -26.97 -31.74 14.45
N THR A 5 -28.11 -32.34 14.81
CA THR A 5 -29.42 -31.91 14.31
C THR A 5 -29.78 -30.54 14.90
N LEU A 6 -29.87 -29.53 14.05
CA LEU A 6 -30.10 -28.14 14.40
C LEU A 6 -31.57 -27.80 14.18
N MET A 7 -32.27 -27.50 15.27
CA MET A 7 -33.69 -27.20 15.29
C MET A 7 -33.91 -25.69 15.34
N PHE A 8 -34.38 -25.08 14.26
CA PHE A 8 -34.97 -23.74 14.30
C PHE A 8 -36.46 -23.88 14.63
N GLY A 9 -36.91 -23.29 15.75
CA GLY A 9 -38.32 -22.93 15.92
C GLY A 9 -39.30 -24.02 16.40
N ARG A 10 -39.11 -25.31 16.13
CA ARG A 10 -40.20 -26.30 16.32
C ARG A 10 -40.17 -27.18 17.58
N GLN A 11 -39.04 -27.27 18.28
CA GLN A 11 -38.93 -27.99 19.56
C GLN A 11 -38.24 -27.11 20.61
N ARG A 12 -38.62 -27.24 21.88
CA ARG A 12 -38.34 -26.31 23.01
C ARG A 12 -36.86 -26.11 23.41
N ILE A 13 -35.89 -26.58 22.62
CA ILE A 13 -34.46 -26.32 22.81
C ILE A 13 -33.89 -25.90 21.45
N GLN A 14 -33.47 -24.64 21.35
CA GLN A 14 -32.84 -24.06 20.16
C GLN A 14 -31.36 -23.80 20.46
N GLY A 15 -30.47 -24.16 19.53
CA GLY A 15 -29.04 -23.85 19.60
C GLY A 15 -28.15 -25.07 19.34
N CYS A 16 -26.96 -24.81 18.80
CA CYS A 16 -25.85 -25.75 18.94
C CYS A 16 -25.27 -25.53 20.33
N PRO A 17 -25.25 -26.52 21.25
CA PRO A 17 -24.65 -26.32 22.57
C PRO A 17 -23.12 -26.32 22.54
N TRP A 18 -22.52 -26.58 21.38
CA TRP A 18 -21.10 -26.79 21.20
C TRP A 18 -20.49 -25.51 20.66
N HIS A 19 -19.72 -24.85 21.50
CA HIS A 19 -19.07 -23.59 21.17
C HIS A 19 -17.61 -23.61 21.57
N GLY A 20 -16.79 -22.81 20.89
CA GLY A 20 -15.36 -22.76 21.14
C GLY A 20 -14.53 -22.53 19.89
N ARG A 21 -13.22 -22.70 20.02
CA ARG A 21 -12.23 -22.46 18.95
C ARG A 21 -12.10 -23.69 18.06
N ILE A 22 -12.29 -23.54 16.75
CA ILE A 22 -11.88 -24.55 15.77
C ILE A 22 -10.43 -24.31 15.34
N GLN A 23 -9.61 -25.35 15.40
CA GLN A 23 -8.26 -25.38 14.86
C GLN A 23 -8.05 -26.70 14.11
N GLY A 24 -7.64 -26.64 12.84
CA GLY A 24 -7.42 -27.84 12.02
C GLY A 24 -8.63 -28.78 11.93
N GLY A 25 -9.85 -28.25 11.96
CA GLY A 25 -11.09 -29.06 11.95
C GLY A 25 -11.50 -29.65 13.31
N VAL A 26 -10.83 -29.22 14.39
CA VAL A 26 -11.09 -29.65 15.77
C VAL A 26 -11.59 -28.48 16.61
N LEU A 27 -12.81 -28.59 17.15
CA LEU A 27 -13.41 -27.67 18.11
C LEU A 27 -12.93 -27.99 19.53
N THR A 28 -12.34 -27.02 20.23
CA THR A 28 -12.03 -27.11 21.66
C THR A 28 -13.16 -26.49 22.48
N LEU A 29 -13.77 -27.27 23.37
CA LEU A 29 -14.90 -26.86 24.23
C LEU A 29 -14.43 -26.15 25.50
N ALA A 30 -15.38 -25.53 26.22
CA ALA A 30 -15.11 -24.79 27.46
C ALA A 30 -14.54 -25.67 28.58
N ASN A 31 -14.87 -26.95 28.60
CA ASN A 31 -14.31 -27.93 29.54
C ASN A 31 -12.97 -28.54 29.06
N THR A 32 -12.34 -27.96 28.04
CA THR A 32 -11.07 -28.40 27.41
C THR A 32 -11.14 -29.67 26.56
N THR A 33 -12.29 -30.37 26.53
CA THR A 33 -12.47 -31.51 25.63
C THR A 33 -12.62 -31.07 24.17
N THR A 34 -12.41 -31.98 23.22
CA THR A 34 -12.39 -31.66 21.79
C THR A 34 -13.42 -32.42 20.98
N ARG A 35 -13.94 -31.82 19.92
CA ARG A 35 -14.80 -32.48 18.90
C ARG A 35 -14.22 -32.27 17.50
N THR A 36 -14.33 -33.28 16.64
CA THR A 36 -13.81 -33.26 15.26
C THR A 36 -14.95 -33.15 14.24
N GLY A 37 -14.63 -32.91 12.96
CA GLY A 37 -15.59 -32.91 11.86
C GLY A 37 -16.02 -31.52 11.38
N PHE A 38 -15.26 -30.49 11.77
CA PHE A 38 -15.48 -29.12 11.32
C PHE A 38 -14.67 -28.83 10.05
N VAL A 39 -15.16 -27.91 9.22
CA VAL A 39 -14.48 -27.49 7.99
C VAL A 39 -13.12 -26.90 8.33
N THR A 40 -12.14 -27.16 7.47
CA THR A 40 -10.79 -26.59 7.58
C THR A 40 -10.64 -25.42 6.60
N GLY A 41 -9.71 -24.49 6.88
CA GLY A 41 -9.47 -23.34 6.00
C GLY A 41 -10.54 -22.26 6.14
N HIS A 42 -10.76 -21.80 7.37
CA HIS A 42 -11.68 -20.73 7.67
C HIS A 42 -11.05 -19.36 7.40
N ARG A 43 -11.82 -18.43 6.82
CA ARG A 43 -11.43 -17.02 6.68
C ARG A 43 -11.89 -16.08 7.79
N GLY A 44 -12.84 -16.54 8.60
CA GLY A 44 -13.43 -15.75 9.66
C GLY A 44 -14.77 -16.32 10.10
N SER A 45 -15.45 -15.60 10.98
CA SER A 45 -16.78 -15.97 11.46
C SER A 45 -17.66 -14.75 11.72
N LEU A 46 -18.94 -14.88 11.41
CA LEU A 46 -19.99 -13.90 11.71
C LEU A 46 -20.96 -14.49 12.74
N ARG A 47 -21.74 -13.65 13.40
CA ARG A 47 -22.81 -14.09 14.31
C ARG A 47 -24.16 -13.81 13.68
N LEU A 48 -25.02 -14.83 13.66
CA LEU A 48 -26.41 -14.73 13.29
C LEU A 48 -27.29 -14.88 14.53
N GLN A 49 -27.95 -13.81 14.93
CA GLN A 49 -28.97 -13.80 15.97
C GLN A 49 -30.35 -13.75 15.33
N VAL A 50 -31.16 -14.78 15.58
CA VAL A 50 -32.53 -14.83 15.10
C VAL A 50 -33.41 -13.96 16.01
N PRO A 51 -34.09 -12.92 15.49
CA PRO A 51 -34.94 -12.06 16.31
C PRO A 51 -36.03 -12.87 17.03
N GLY A 52 -36.32 -12.50 18.29
CA GLY A 52 -37.39 -13.12 19.06
C GLY A 52 -37.10 -14.53 19.61
N VAL A 53 -35.89 -15.08 19.41
CA VAL A 53 -35.47 -16.32 20.06
C VAL A 53 -35.15 -16.05 21.54
N PRO A 54 -35.86 -16.69 22.50
CA PRO A 54 -35.58 -16.52 23.92
C PRO A 54 -34.30 -17.25 24.33
N ALA A 55 -33.66 -16.76 25.39
CA ALA A 55 -32.52 -17.45 26.02
C ALA A 55 -32.93 -18.83 26.55
N VAL A 56 -32.02 -19.80 26.43
CA VAL A 56 -32.23 -21.14 26.98
C VAL A 56 -32.19 -21.06 28.51
N SER A 57 -33.29 -21.43 29.15
CA SER A 57 -33.36 -21.57 30.61
C SER A 57 -32.98 -23.00 31.02
N ARG A 58 -32.13 -23.13 32.03
CA ARG A 58 -31.62 -24.41 32.56
C ARG A 58 -31.80 -24.46 34.06
N THR A 59 -32.17 -25.63 34.59
CA THR A 59 -32.11 -25.85 36.05
C THR A 59 -30.66 -25.95 36.52
N PRO A 60 -30.38 -25.84 37.84
CA PRO A 60 -29.02 -26.01 38.36
C PRO A 60 -28.39 -27.36 38.00
N GLU A 61 -29.17 -28.44 38.04
CA GLU A 61 -28.71 -29.80 37.70
C GLU A 61 -28.37 -29.91 36.22
N GLU A 62 -29.19 -29.28 35.36
CA GLU A 62 -28.97 -29.18 33.93
C GLU A 62 -27.73 -28.36 33.58
N LEU A 63 -27.49 -27.25 34.29
CA LEU A 63 -26.30 -26.42 34.11
C LEU A 63 -25.02 -27.17 34.52
N ALA A 64 -25.08 -27.96 35.60
CA ALA A 64 -23.96 -28.81 36.01
C ALA A 64 -23.66 -29.89 34.97
N ALA A 65 -24.70 -30.53 34.42
CA ALA A 65 -24.55 -31.51 33.34
C ALA A 65 -24.00 -30.87 32.05
N ASP A 66 -24.45 -29.66 31.71
CA ASP A 66 -23.94 -28.91 30.56
C ASP A 66 -22.47 -28.53 30.75
N THR A 67 -22.11 -28.02 31.93
CA THR A 67 -20.72 -27.66 32.27
C THR A 67 -19.79 -28.87 32.18
N ALA A 68 -20.21 -30.02 32.75
CA ALA A 68 -19.45 -31.26 32.67
C ALA A 68 -19.25 -31.72 31.22
N ALA A 69 -20.27 -31.56 30.37
CA ALA A 69 -20.22 -31.85 28.95
C ALA A 69 -19.51 -30.77 28.11
N GLY A 70 -19.14 -29.62 28.68
CA GLY A 70 -18.57 -28.50 27.93
C GLY A 70 -19.57 -27.76 27.04
N ARG A 71 -20.87 -27.91 27.32
CA ARG A 71 -21.97 -27.29 26.60
C ARG A 71 -22.19 -25.86 27.09
N VAL A 72 -22.41 -24.96 26.16
CA VAL A 72 -22.84 -23.59 26.41
C VAL A 72 -24.05 -23.35 25.51
N TRP A 73 -25.16 -22.85 26.03
CA TRP A 73 -26.33 -22.57 25.20
C TRP A 73 -26.35 -21.09 24.83
N ARG A 74 -26.43 -20.79 23.53
CA ARG A 74 -26.51 -19.41 23.00
C ARG A 74 -27.78 -19.17 22.21
N THR A 75 -28.16 -17.89 22.11
CA THR A 75 -29.27 -17.40 21.28
C THR A 75 -28.84 -16.99 19.87
N ASP A 76 -27.55 -17.12 19.57
CA ASP A 76 -26.95 -16.83 18.28
C ASP A 76 -26.22 -18.05 17.72
N VAL A 77 -26.05 -18.02 16.41
CA VAL A 77 -25.39 -19.03 15.59
C VAL A 77 -24.10 -18.43 15.05
N ALA A 78 -22.99 -19.17 15.12
CA ALA A 78 -21.81 -18.80 14.38
C ALA A 78 -21.91 -19.24 12.91
N ILE A 79 -21.57 -18.33 12.00
CA ILE A 79 -21.40 -18.62 10.58
C ILE A 79 -19.90 -18.58 10.30
N SER A 80 -19.30 -19.73 10.02
CA SER A 80 -17.92 -19.80 9.55
C SER A 80 -17.86 -19.49 8.05
N LEU A 81 -16.90 -18.67 7.67
CA LEU A 81 -16.62 -18.30 6.28
C LEU A 81 -15.45 -19.17 5.77
N GLN A 82 -15.53 -19.74 4.57
CA GLN A 82 -14.48 -20.59 4.00
C GLN A 82 -13.59 -19.81 3.01
N ASP A 83 -12.28 -20.04 3.05
CA ASP A 83 -11.33 -19.50 2.07
C ASP A 83 -11.75 -19.87 0.63
N GLY A 84 -11.67 -18.91 -0.30
CA GLY A 84 -11.88 -19.16 -1.74
C GLY A 84 -13.28 -19.58 -2.16
N SER A 85 -14.26 -19.56 -1.25
CA SER A 85 -15.66 -19.91 -1.54
C SER A 85 -16.62 -18.83 -1.04
N SER A 86 -17.75 -18.66 -1.72
CA SER A 86 -18.88 -17.87 -1.21
C SER A 86 -19.76 -18.68 -0.24
N ASP A 87 -19.50 -19.97 -0.05
CA ASP A 87 -20.27 -20.80 0.86
C ASP A 87 -20.08 -20.39 2.34
N LEU A 88 -21.18 -20.51 3.08
CA LEU A 88 -21.27 -20.30 4.51
C LEU A 88 -21.36 -21.64 5.22
N TYR A 89 -20.71 -21.78 6.37
CA TYR A 89 -20.79 -22.99 7.20
C TYR A 89 -21.40 -22.65 8.54
N LEU A 90 -22.63 -23.09 8.77
CA LEU A 90 -23.25 -22.92 10.08
C LEU A 90 -22.54 -23.80 11.09
N TYR A 91 -22.11 -23.16 12.18
CA TYR A 91 -21.31 -23.76 13.25
C TYR A 91 -20.06 -24.50 12.75
N GLY A 92 -19.50 -24.04 11.62
CA GLY A 92 -18.32 -24.64 11.00
C GLY A 92 -18.51 -26.04 10.41
N ALA A 93 -19.73 -26.57 10.29
CA ALA A 93 -19.95 -27.94 9.82
C ALA A 93 -21.00 -28.03 8.68
N ASN A 94 -22.10 -27.30 8.80
CA ASN A 94 -23.20 -27.42 7.84
C ASN A 94 -23.06 -26.41 6.71
N ARG A 95 -22.66 -26.89 5.53
CA ARG A 95 -22.48 -26.07 4.33
C ARG A 95 -23.82 -25.52 3.82
N ILE A 96 -23.82 -24.22 3.54
CA ILE A 96 -24.90 -23.47 2.91
C ILE A 96 -24.31 -22.70 1.72
N THR A 97 -24.81 -22.98 0.53
CA THR A 97 -24.46 -22.23 -0.67
C THR A 97 -25.33 -20.99 -0.79
N ALA A 98 -24.88 -19.90 -0.17
CA ALA A 98 -25.49 -18.58 -0.19
C ALA A 98 -24.41 -17.55 0.15
N GLN A 99 -24.56 -16.31 -0.31
CA GLN A 99 -23.66 -15.23 0.07
C GLN A 99 -24.00 -14.73 1.47
N SER A 100 -25.29 -14.58 1.81
CA SER A 100 -25.74 -14.05 3.10
C SER A 100 -26.90 -14.87 3.70
N ILE A 101 -27.21 -14.66 4.98
CA ILE A 101 -28.37 -15.24 5.67
C ILE A 101 -29.18 -14.11 6.29
N TYR A 102 -30.49 -14.08 6.02
CA TYR A 102 -31.44 -13.12 6.56
C TYR A 102 -32.43 -13.81 7.51
N ALA A 103 -32.39 -13.46 8.79
CA ALA A 103 -33.26 -13.98 9.83
C ALA A 103 -34.37 -12.98 10.20
N VAL A 104 -35.60 -13.28 9.80
CA VAL A 104 -36.79 -12.48 10.13
C VAL A 104 -37.25 -12.77 11.56
N GLY A 105 -37.21 -14.04 11.94
CA GLY A 105 -37.68 -14.51 13.24
C GLY A 105 -37.60 -16.02 13.37
N PRO A 106 -38.10 -16.60 14.46
CA PRO A 106 -37.95 -18.03 14.74
C PRO A 106 -38.63 -18.87 13.65
N GLY A 107 -37.87 -19.76 13.00
CA GLY A 107 -38.36 -20.59 11.89
C GLY A 107 -38.52 -19.85 10.55
N ASN A 108 -38.15 -18.56 10.49
CA ASN A 108 -38.22 -17.73 9.29
C ASN A 108 -36.83 -17.14 8.98
N CYS A 109 -35.91 -18.02 8.57
CA CYS A 109 -34.51 -17.69 8.25
C CYS A 109 -34.21 -18.10 6.82
N TRP A 110 -33.54 -17.24 6.04
CA TRP A 110 -33.38 -17.42 4.60
C TRP A 110 -31.93 -17.27 4.16
N ALA A 111 -31.43 -18.23 3.38
CA ALA A 111 -30.15 -18.11 2.69
C ALA A 111 -30.35 -17.31 1.41
N ALA A 112 -29.73 -16.13 1.32
CA ALA A 112 -29.78 -15.26 0.16
C ALA A 112 -28.64 -15.59 -0.80
N ARG A 113 -28.99 -16.04 -2.00
CA ARG A 113 -28.05 -16.36 -3.06
C ARG A 113 -28.23 -15.44 -4.27
N PHE A 114 -27.18 -14.76 -4.68
CA PHE A 114 -27.17 -13.98 -5.92
C PHE A 114 -26.92 -14.88 -7.14
N PRO A 115 -27.43 -14.46 -8.33
CA PRO A 115 -27.08 -15.10 -9.58
C PRO A 115 -25.57 -15.11 -9.79
N PHE A 116 -25.05 -16.16 -10.45
CA PHE A 116 -23.62 -16.32 -10.71
C PHE A 116 -23.06 -15.22 -11.63
N SER A 117 -23.91 -14.73 -12.55
CA SER A 117 -23.60 -13.60 -13.43
C SER A 117 -24.54 -12.44 -13.08
N VAL A 118 -24.02 -11.47 -12.33
CA VAL A 118 -24.77 -10.28 -11.92
C VAL A 118 -24.86 -9.30 -13.09
N VAL A 119 -25.82 -9.54 -13.98
CA VAL A 119 -26.14 -8.60 -15.06
C VAL A 119 -27.13 -7.57 -14.53
N VAL A 120 -26.91 -6.30 -14.89
CA VAL A 120 -27.79 -5.19 -14.52
C VAL A 120 -28.58 -4.73 -15.74
N ASN A 121 -29.79 -4.21 -15.51
CA ASN A 121 -30.58 -3.62 -16.59
C ASN A 121 -29.89 -2.36 -17.16
N GLY A 122 -30.33 -1.90 -18.34
CA GLY A 122 -29.66 -0.80 -19.07
C GLY A 122 -29.62 0.53 -18.31
N ASP A 123 -30.61 0.77 -17.45
CA ASP A 123 -30.72 1.91 -16.55
C ASP A 123 -30.05 1.69 -15.17
N ARG A 124 -29.52 0.48 -14.92
CA ARG A 124 -28.78 0.08 -13.71
C ARG A 124 -29.55 0.31 -12.41
N THR A 125 -30.86 0.15 -12.46
CA THR A 125 -31.77 0.25 -11.32
C THR A 125 -32.06 -1.10 -10.67
N ALA A 126 -31.74 -2.22 -11.34
CA ALA A 126 -31.97 -3.56 -10.83
C ALA A 126 -31.04 -4.60 -11.47
N LEU A 127 -30.89 -5.74 -10.80
CA LEU A 127 -30.34 -6.95 -11.42
C LEU A 127 -31.33 -7.51 -12.44
N THR A 128 -30.84 -8.00 -13.57
CA THR A 128 -31.68 -8.66 -14.59
C THR A 128 -32.15 -10.03 -14.13
N GLU A 129 -31.36 -10.72 -13.32
CA GLU A 129 -31.72 -11.98 -12.69
C GLU A 129 -31.98 -11.75 -11.19
N PRO A 130 -33.09 -12.28 -10.64
CA PRO A 130 -33.41 -12.12 -9.23
C PRO A 130 -32.47 -12.93 -8.34
N ALA A 131 -32.30 -12.49 -7.09
CA ALA A 131 -31.69 -13.30 -6.05
C ALA A 131 -32.64 -14.43 -5.63
N THR A 132 -32.07 -15.55 -5.21
CA THR A 132 -32.82 -16.71 -4.68
C THR A 132 -32.72 -16.73 -3.17
N PHE A 133 -33.86 -16.65 -2.49
CA PHE A 133 -33.96 -16.77 -1.04
C PHE A 133 -34.44 -18.17 -0.71
N ARG A 134 -33.61 -18.98 -0.06
CA ARG A 134 -33.94 -20.35 0.36
C ARG A 134 -34.27 -20.42 1.83
N LEU A 135 -35.42 -20.96 2.20
CA LEU A 135 -35.79 -21.14 3.61
C LEU A 135 -34.85 -22.16 4.30
N ILE A 136 -34.34 -21.78 5.47
CA ILE A 136 -33.53 -22.60 6.38
C ILE A 136 -34.40 -22.92 7.60
N SER A 137 -35.34 -23.86 7.46
CA SER A 137 -36.30 -24.17 8.53
C SER A 137 -35.86 -25.28 9.48
N GLN A 138 -35.01 -26.22 9.05
CA GLN A 138 -34.41 -27.29 9.86
C GLN A 138 -33.09 -27.76 9.21
N LEU A 139 -32.01 -27.87 9.98
CA LEU A 139 -30.71 -28.32 9.49
C LEU A 139 -30.52 -29.79 9.87
N GLY A 140 -30.49 -30.65 8.85
CA GLY A 140 -30.36 -32.11 8.97
C GLY A 140 -31.43 -32.91 8.22
N TYR A 141 -32.52 -32.26 7.83
CA TYR A 141 -33.51 -32.78 6.89
C TYR A 141 -33.68 -31.75 5.79
N LEU A 142 -33.62 -32.14 4.52
CA LEU A 142 -34.09 -31.31 3.40
C LEU A 142 -35.62 -31.18 3.55
N PRO A 143 -36.19 -30.05 4.03
CA PRO A 143 -37.61 -29.80 3.87
C PRO A 143 -37.81 -29.30 2.42
N PRO A 144 -39.03 -29.28 1.87
CA PRO A 144 -39.25 -28.99 0.46
C PRO A 144 -38.62 -27.66 0.08
N ASP A 145 -38.04 -27.64 -1.13
CA ASP A 145 -37.42 -26.57 -1.88
C ASP A 145 -38.24 -25.26 -1.88
N THR A 146 -38.33 -24.61 -0.71
CA THR A 146 -39.03 -23.35 -0.54
C THR A 146 -38.05 -22.25 -0.89
N TYR A 147 -38.12 -21.82 -2.14
CA TYR A 147 -37.36 -20.70 -2.67
C TYR A 147 -38.30 -19.56 -3.01
N GLN A 148 -37.81 -18.34 -2.83
CA GLN A 148 -38.45 -17.14 -3.37
C GLN A 148 -37.45 -16.41 -4.27
N SER A 149 -37.92 -16.01 -5.46
CA SER A 149 -37.18 -15.11 -6.33
C SER A 149 -37.43 -13.68 -5.88
N VAL A 150 -36.36 -12.97 -5.53
CA VAL A 150 -36.41 -11.61 -5.02
C VAL A 150 -35.69 -10.70 -6.00
N THR A 151 -36.42 -9.74 -6.57
CA THR A 151 -35.82 -8.67 -7.37
C THR A 151 -34.90 -7.84 -6.49
N VAL A 152 -33.65 -7.65 -6.93
CA VAL A 152 -32.67 -6.83 -6.24
C VAL A 152 -32.60 -5.49 -6.95
N THR A 153 -33.00 -4.43 -6.28
CA THR A 153 -32.83 -3.07 -6.79
C THR A 153 -31.44 -2.56 -6.47
N LEU A 154 -30.94 -1.66 -7.31
CA LEU A 154 -29.61 -1.08 -7.20
C LEU A 154 -29.73 0.39 -6.77
N SER A 155 -28.89 0.78 -5.81
CA SER A 155 -28.78 2.16 -5.34
C SER A 155 -27.34 2.64 -5.41
N GLY A 156 -27.11 3.84 -5.94
CA GLY A 156 -25.77 4.43 -6.11
C GLY A 156 -25.00 3.99 -7.36
N TYR A 157 -25.55 3.10 -8.19
CA TYR A 157 -24.91 2.65 -9.43
C TYR A 157 -25.24 3.61 -10.59
N VAL A 158 -24.23 4.16 -11.27
CA VAL A 158 -24.39 5.08 -12.42
C VAL A 158 -24.05 4.43 -13.75
N ALA A 159 -24.59 4.97 -14.84
CA ALA A 159 -24.52 4.39 -16.18
C ALA A 159 -23.11 4.41 -16.82
N ALA A 160 -22.20 5.29 -16.41
CA ALA A 160 -20.81 5.32 -16.90
C ALA A 160 -19.86 6.16 -16.00
N PRO A 161 -18.57 5.78 -15.86
CA PRO A 161 -17.99 4.50 -16.24
C PRO A 161 -18.60 3.36 -15.40
N ALA A 162 -18.96 2.25 -16.06
CA ALA A 162 -19.85 1.25 -15.49
C ALA A 162 -19.18 0.42 -14.38
N VAL A 163 -19.50 0.70 -13.12
CA VAL A 163 -19.18 -0.21 -12.01
C VAL A 163 -20.26 -1.27 -11.92
N ASN A 164 -20.02 -2.45 -12.48
CA ASN A 164 -20.91 -3.59 -12.30
C ASN A 164 -20.86 -4.06 -10.83
N PRO A 165 -22.01 -4.40 -10.23
CA PRO A 165 -22.02 -5.02 -8.92
C PRO A 165 -21.20 -6.30 -9.00
N ALA A 166 -20.25 -6.43 -8.08
CA ALA A 166 -19.12 -7.29 -8.28
C ALA A 166 -19.43 -8.77 -7.92
N PHE A 167 -18.93 -9.69 -8.74
CA PHE A 167 -19.55 -11.00 -9.03
C PHE A 167 -19.18 -12.13 -8.07
N THR A 168 -18.05 -12.02 -7.36
CA THR A 168 -17.58 -13.04 -6.41
C THR A 168 -17.83 -12.65 -4.98
N SER A 169 -18.69 -11.64 -4.78
CA SER A 169 -18.87 -10.95 -3.52
C SER A 169 -19.09 -11.91 -2.36
N ILE A 170 -18.17 -11.83 -1.42
CA ILE A 170 -18.17 -12.56 -0.18
C ILE A 170 -18.77 -11.65 0.88
N THR A 171 -19.57 -12.20 1.80
CA THR A 171 -19.97 -11.43 2.97
C THR A 171 -18.75 -11.07 3.80
N TRP A 172 -18.56 -9.76 3.92
CA TRP A 172 -17.49 -9.12 4.64
C TRP A 172 -17.87 -8.91 6.11
N ASP A 173 -19.07 -8.37 6.33
CA ASP A 173 -19.66 -8.18 7.65
C ASP A 173 -21.19 -8.15 7.54
N CYS A 174 -21.92 -8.36 8.63
CA CYS A 174 -23.38 -8.28 8.64
C CYS A 174 -23.93 -7.88 10.01
N LEU A 175 -25.12 -7.27 10.00
CA LEU A 175 -25.90 -7.15 11.24
C LEU A 175 -26.24 -8.53 11.80
N PRO A 176 -26.50 -8.66 13.12
CA PRO A 176 -26.78 -9.95 13.73
C PRO A 176 -27.94 -10.71 13.10
N ASN A 177 -28.98 -10.05 12.62
CA ASN A 177 -30.09 -10.71 11.92
C ASN A 177 -29.86 -10.87 10.41
N GLY A 178 -28.73 -10.38 9.88
CA GLY A 178 -28.40 -10.34 8.47
C GLY A 178 -29.35 -9.53 7.59
N SER A 179 -30.16 -8.63 8.17
CA SER A 179 -31.00 -7.70 7.40
C SER A 179 -30.17 -6.69 6.62
N ARG A 180 -28.91 -6.46 7.04
CA ARG A 180 -27.92 -5.70 6.27
C ARG A 180 -26.61 -6.47 6.27
N ALA A 181 -25.97 -6.58 5.12
CA ALA A 181 -24.70 -7.28 4.95
C ALA A 181 -23.79 -6.53 3.98
N VAL A 182 -22.55 -6.29 4.39
CA VAL A 182 -21.49 -5.79 3.53
C VAL A 182 -20.99 -6.94 2.68
N LEU A 183 -20.93 -6.70 1.39
CA LEU A 183 -20.44 -7.57 0.35
C LEU A 183 -19.18 -6.92 -0.24
N ALA A 184 -18.11 -7.69 -0.37
CA ALA A 184 -16.84 -7.21 -0.91
C ALA A 184 -16.37 -8.10 -2.04
N ASP A 185 -15.82 -7.48 -3.10
CA ASP A 185 -15.23 -8.18 -4.23
C ASP A 185 -13.76 -7.82 -4.38
N PHE A 186 -12.94 -8.84 -4.59
CA PHE A 186 -11.49 -8.69 -4.62
C PHE A 186 -10.83 -9.93 -5.21
N THR A 187 -9.63 -9.77 -5.75
CA THR A 187 -8.75 -10.91 -6.04
C THR A 187 -8.09 -11.42 -4.77
N THR A 188 -7.89 -12.74 -4.69
CA THR A 188 -7.08 -13.33 -3.62
C THR A 188 -5.63 -13.52 -4.08
N ILE A 189 -4.68 -13.24 -3.20
CA ILE A 189 -3.32 -13.76 -3.29
C ILE A 189 -3.13 -14.83 -2.22
N SER A 190 -2.47 -15.92 -2.62
CA SER A 190 -1.96 -16.88 -1.64
C SER A 190 -0.63 -16.37 -1.11
N ARG A 191 -0.61 -15.94 0.16
CA ARG A 191 0.63 -15.65 0.88
C ARG A 191 0.62 -16.40 2.19
N PHE A 192 1.78 -16.98 2.51
CA PHE A 192 2.00 -17.71 3.76
C PHE A 192 1.06 -18.92 3.96
N GLY A 193 0.55 -19.48 2.86
CA GLY A 193 -0.41 -20.59 2.92
C GLY A 193 -1.85 -20.16 3.12
N TYR A 194 -2.17 -18.86 3.01
CA TYR A 194 -3.51 -18.34 3.18
C TYR A 194 -3.93 -17.37 2.06
N GLN A 195 -5.23 -17.30 1.80
CA GLN A 195 -5.80 -16.36 0.83
C GLN A 195 -6.08 -15.00 1.47
N MET A 196 -5.55 -13.94 0.87
CA MET A 196 -5.71 -12.55 1.32
C MET A 196 -6.22 -11.68 0.17
N PRO A 197 -6.99 -10.60 0.43
CA PRO A 197 -7.32 -9.64 -0.61
C PRO A 197 -6.07 -8.97 -1.20
N SER A 198 -5.92 -8.98 -2.52
CA SER A 198 -4.84 -8.28 -3.24
C SER A 198 -5.29 -7.03 -3.97
N THR A 199 -6.49 -7.06 -4.55
CA THR A 199 -7.05 -5.91 -5.27
C THR A 199 -8.52 -5.85 -4.94
N LEU A 200 -8.95 -4.76 -4.29
CA LEU A 200 -10.34 -4.50 -3.96
C LEU A 200 -11.05 -3.90 -5.17
N TYR A 201 -12.11 -4.56 -5.64
CA TYR A 201 -12.94 -4.10 -6.75
C TYR A 201 -14.17 -3.31 -6.28
N GLY A 202 -14.43 -3.27 -4.98
CA GLY A 202 -15.44 -2.41 -4.38
C GLY A 202 -16.20 -3.07 -3.23
N PHE A 203 -17.07 -2.28 -2.63
CA PHE A 203 -17.95 -2.70 -1.53
C PHE A 203 -19.39 -2.33 -1.85
N ALA A 204 -20.31 -3.20 -1.46
CA ALA A 204 -21.74 -2.95 -1.53
C ALA A 204 -22.44 -3.42 -0.25
N GLU A 205 -23.54 -2.78 0.10
CA GLU A 205 -24.40 -3.20 1.20
C GLU A 205 -25.67 -3.83 0.65
N LEU A 206 -25.88 -5.11 0.94
CA LEU A 206 -27.17 -5.76 0.76
C LEU A 206 -28.08 -5.40 1.93
N GLN A 207 -29.25 -4.85 1.64
CA GLN A 207 -30.31 -4.57 2.60
C GLN A 207 -31.52 -5.44 2.28
N CYS A 208 -31.94 -6.28 3.21
CA CYS A 208 -33.08 -7.17 3.11
C CYS A 208 -34.18 -6.76 4.08
N SER A 209 -35.42 -6.82 3.61
CA SER A 209 -36.61 -6.57 4.43
C SER A 209 -37.78 -7.44 3.99
N GLY A 210 -38.86 -7.43 4.77
CA GLY A 210 -40.03 -8.27 4.55
C GLY A 210 -39.91 -9.65 5.20
N ALA A 211 -41.05 -10.33 5.33
CA ALA A 211 -41.15 -11.65 5.97
C ALA A 211 -41.32 -12.81 4.98
N GLY A 212 -41.43 -12.52 3.68
CA GLY A 212 -41.67 -13.52 2.64
C GLY A 212 -43.13 -14.01 2.61
N THR A 213 -44.06 -13.24 3.18
CA THR A 213 -45.50 -13.52 3.15
C THR A 213 -46.19 -12.62 2.12
N PRO A 214 -47.42 -12.96 1.65
CA PRO A 214 -48.15 -12.10 0.73
C PRO A 214 -48.33 -10.66 1.26
N ASP A 215 -48.53 -10.49 2.58
CA ASP A 215 -48.70 -9.19 3.23
C ASP A 215 -47.36 -8.49 3.57
N SER A 216 -46.24 -9.22 3.47
CA SER A 216 -44.89 -8.71 3.73
C SER A 216 -43.89 -9.39 2.79
N PRO A 217 -43.97 -9.11 1.48
CA PRO A 217 -43.07 -9.71 0.49
C PRO A 217 -41.63 -9.28 0.74
N PHE A 218 -40.67 -10.09 0.30
CA PHE A 218 -39.27 -9.70 0.40
C PHE A 218 -38.95 -8.49 -0.50
N ALA A 219 -38.11 -7.62 0.02
CA ALA A 219 -37.44 -6.59 -0.74
C ALA A 219 -35.93 -6.65 -0.46
N ALA A 220 -35.14 -6.51 -1.53
CA ALA A 220 -33.68 -6.49 -1.47
C ALA A 220 -33.15 -5.28 -2.23
N VAL A 221 -32.28 -4.50 -1.58
CA VAL A 221 -31.56 -3.37 -2.18
C VAL A 221 -30.07 -3.67 -2.08
N LEU A 222 -29.34 -3.51 -3.18
CA LEU A 222 -27.88 -3.51 -3.17
C LEU A 222 -27.41 -2.07 -3.34
N GLN A 223 -26.87 -1.49 -2.28
CA GLN A 223 -26.33 -0.13 -2.26
C GLN A 223 -24.83 -0.17 -2.54
N LEU A 224 -24.36 0.61 -3.51
CA LEU A 224 -22.93 0.83 -3.71
C LEU A 224 -22.36 1.61 -2.52
N LEU A 225 -21.31 1.08 -1.89
CA LEU A 225 -20.59 1.76 -0.82
C LEU A 225 -19.30 2.40 -1.34
N SER A 226 -18.55 1.67 -2.16
CA SER A 226 -17.37 2.22 -2.84
C SER A 226 -17.07 1.44 -4.12
N GLU A 227 -16.54 2.14 -5.11
CA GLU A 227 -16.04 1.57 -6.35
C GLU A 227 -14.62 0.98 -6.17
N GLY A 228 -14.16 0.18 -7.14
CA GLY A 228 -12.79 -0.32 -7.19
C GLY A 228 -11.81 0.84 -7.33
N ASN A 229 -10.84 0.93 -6.42
CA ASN A 229 -9.96 2.08 -6.22
C ASN A 229 -10.69 3.42 -5.99
N GLY A 230 -11.96 3.39 -5.61
CA GLY A 230 -12.72 4.60 -5.27
C GLY A 230 -12.14 5.33 -4.06
N CYS A 231 -12.09 6.65 -4.14
CA CYS A 231 -11.68 7.54 -3.06
C CYS A 231 -12.58 8.78 -3.06
N ASP A 232 -12.63 9.51 -1.95
CA ASP A 232 -13.45 10.72 -1.82
C ASP A 232 -12.82 11.88 -2.57
N GLU A 233 -11.50 12.02 -2.47
CA GLU A 233 -10.74 13.09 -3.10
C GLU A 233 -9.38 12.57 -3.58
N GLN A 234 -8.88 13.13 -4.68
CA GLN A 234 -7.52 12.93 -5.15
C GLN A 234 -6.97 14.19 -5.81
N THR A 235 -5.69 14.47 -5.59
CA THR A 235 -4.98 15.57 -6.24
C THR A 235 -3.61 15.10 -6.71
N ALA A 236 -3.10 15.72 -7.78
CA ALA A 236 -1.74 15.52 -8.25
C ALA A 236 -1.22 16.84 -8.82
N GLU A 237 -0.02 17.24 -8.41
CA GLU A 237 0.70 18.39 -8.93
C GLU A 237 2.13 17.97 -9.26
N ASP A 238 2.56 18.27 -10.49
CA ASP A 238 3.92 18.01 -10.97
C ASP A 238 4.54 19.30 -11.47
N ASN A 239 5.47 19.83 -10.68
CA ASN A 239 6.30 20.97 -11.02
C ASN A 239 7.78 20.56 -11.19
N LEU A 240 8.07 19.26 -11.36
CA LEU A 240 9.43 18.84 -11.70
C LEU A 240 9.79 19.36 -13.08
N THR A 241 10.78 20.23 -13.12
CA THR A 241 11.41 20.69 -14.34
C THR A 241 12.62 19.83 -14.61
N THR A 242 12.59 19.09 -15.72
CA THR A 242 13.80 18.48 -16.26
C THR A 242 14.30 19.35 -17.38
N TRP A 243 15.54 19.78 -17.24
CA TRP A 243 16.22 20.56 -18.25
C TRP A 243 17.47 19.79 -18.72
N THR A 244 17.85 19.98 -19.98
CA THR A 244 19.01 19.33 -20.60
C THR A 244 19.83 20.31 -21.42
N GLY A 245 21.15 20.29 -21.23
CA GLY A 245 22.11 21.05 -22.04
C GLY A 245 23.52 20.80 -21.54
N VAL A 246 24.36 21.81 -21.32
CA VAL A 246 25.81 21.58 -21.06
C VAL A 246 26.35 22.40 -19.90
N TRP A 247 27.47 21.92 -19.35
CA TRP A 247 28.31 22.67 -18.44
C TRP A 247 29.29 23.56 -19.23
N GLY A 248 29.66 24.71 -18.67
CA GLY A 248 30.62 25.63 -19.28
C GLY A 248 31.42 26.45 -18.26
N TRP A 249 32.41 27.19 -18.77
CA TRP A 249 33.26 28.10 -18.00
C TRP A 249 33.32 29.47 -18.64
N GLU A 250 33.00 30.51 -17.87
CA GLU A 250 33.17 31.90 -18.28
C GLU A 250 34.55 32.35 -17.84
N VAL A 251 35.38 32.82 -18.77
CA VAL A 251 36.78 33.18 -18.50
C VAL A 251 36.96 34.70 -18.52
N ASP A 252 37.38 35.22 -17.38
CA ASP A 252 37.79 36.62 -17.23
C ASP A 252 39.13 36.84 -17.93
N THR A 253 39.12 37.76 -18.88
CA THR A 253 40.18 37.99 -19.86
C THR A 253 40.66 39.43 -19.78
N THR A 254 41.97 39.63 -19.57
CA THR A 254 42.61 40.93 -19.72
C THR A 254 43.35 41.04 -21.04
N THR A 255 43.25 42.20 -21.68
CA THR A 255 43.89 42.46 -22.96
C THR A 255 44.76 43.69 -22.83
N GLU A 256 46.06 43.56 -23.11
CA GLU A 256 47.02 44.66 -23.09
C GLU A 256 47.77 44.77 -24.42
N SER A 257 48.17 45.98 -24.80
CA SER A 257 49.08 46.19 -25.93
C SER A 257 50.51 46.17 -25.40
N ILE A 258 51.36 45.37 -26.02
CA ILE A 258 52.76 45.20 -25.63
C ILE A 258 53.70 45.51 -26.80
N ASP A 259 54.85 46.09 -26.48
CA ASP A 259 55.96 46.27 -27.41
C ASP A 259 56.89 45.05 -27.33
N VAL A 260 56.93 44.23 -28.39
CA VAL A 260 57.79 43.05 -28.45
C VAL A 260 59.04 43.36 -29.28
N PRO A 261 60.26 43.32 -28.71
CA PRO A 261 61.49 43.64 -29.44
C PRO A 261 61.68 42.74 -30.67
N GLY A 262 61.85 43.36 -31.85
CA GLY A 262 62.03 42.65 -33.12
C GLY A 262 60.74 42.33 -33.87
N ARG A 263 59.57 42.81 -33.40
CA ARG A 263 58.31 42.83 -34.16
C ARG A 263 57.98 44.26 -34.58
N ASP A 264 57.57 44.44 -35.83
CA ASP A 264 57.28 45.76 -36.43
C ASP A 264 55.84 46.24 -36.16
N CYS A 265 54.99 45.40 -35.56
CA CYS A 265 53.56 45.63 -35.37
C CYS A 265 53.18 45.60 -33.87
N PRO A 266 52.21 46.42 -33.41
CA PRO A 266 51.72 46.35 -32.04
C PRO A 266 51.15 44.97 -31.75
N THR A 267 51.58 44.39 -30.64
CA THR A 267 51.12 43.06 -30.24
C THR A 267 50.08 43.22 -29.15
N ILE A 268 48.90 42.65 -29.36
CA ILE A 268 47.93 42.47 -28.28
C ILE A 268 48.30 41.19 -27.54
N ARG A 269 48.50 41.30 -26.23
CA ARG A 269 48.52 40.17 -25.30
C ARG A 269 47.18 40.04 -24.62
N GLN A 270 46.54 38.89 -24.82
CA GLN A 270 45.39 38.46 -24.06
C GLN A 270 45.85 37.49 -22.95
N THR A 271 45.38 37.71 -21.73
CA THR A 271 45.68 36.90 -20.55
C THR A 271 44.37 36.48 -19.87
N ASP A 272 44.16 35.17 -19.75
CA ASP A 272 43.02 34.60 -19.03
C ASP A 272 43.36 34.50 -17.53
N ASN A 273 42.59 35.14 -16.63
CA ASN A 273 42.96 35.32 -15.21
C ASN A 273 42.13 34.49 -14.22
N LYS A 274 40.82 34.38 -14.45
CA LYS A 274 39.87 33.64 -13.60
C LYS A 274 38.84 32.95 -14.49
N SER A 275 38.31 31.82 -14.04
CA SER A 275 37.14 31.19 -14.65
C SER A 275 36.03 31.01 -13.62
N THR A 276 34.79 31.20 -14.06
CA THR A 276 33.58 30.97 -13.27
C THR A 276 32.76 29.87 -13.94
N PHE A 277 32.34 28.89 -13.17
CA PHE A 277 31.52 27.80 -13.69
C PHE A 277 30.09 28.28 -13.95
N TYR A 278 29.52 27.88 -15.08
CA TYR A 278 28.12 28.13 -15.37
C TYR A 278 27.44 26.90 -15.97
N LEU A 279 26.11 26.91 -15.87
CA LEU A 279 25.25 25.94 -16.52
C LEU A 279 24.54 26.62 -17.68
N ASP A 280 24.69 26.10 -18.90
CA ASP A 280 24.07 26.65 -20.10
C ASP A 280 22.78 25.91 -20.46
N PRO A 281 21.59 26.53 -20.27
CA PRO A 281 20.31 25.93 -20.61
C PRO A 281 20.16 25.54 -22.10
N ASP A 282 20.78 26.28 -23.00
CA ASP A 282 20.54 26.12 -24.44
C ASP A 282 21.73 25.50 -25.17
N GLY A 283 22.77 25.10 -24.42
CA GLY A 283 24.00 24.60 -24.99
C GLY A 283 23.86 23.21 -25.62
N ILE A 284 24.52 23.02 -26.77
CA ILE A 284 24.49 21.77 -27.53
C ILE A 284 25.65 20.87 -27.07
N PRO A 285 25.39 19.63 -26.64
CA PRO A 285 26.43 18.69 -26.25
C PRO A 285 27.43 18.42 -27.38
N SER A 286 28.72 18.36 -27.03
CA SER A 286 29.80 17.98 -27.95
C SER A 286 30.77 17.01 -27.27
N VAL A 287 31.78 16.56 -28.01
CA VAL A 287 32.87 15.75 -27.43
C VAL A 287 33.65 16.49 -26.34
N ASN A 288 33.61 17.83 -26.33
CA ASN A 288 34.32 18.69 -25.38
C ASN A 288 33.39 19.20 -24.26
N THR A 289 32.09 19.37 -24.56
CA THR A 289 31.04 19.81 -23.63
C THR A 289 30.02 18.69 -23.43
N PRO A 290 30.24 17.74 -22.50
CA PRO A 290 29.30 16.66 -22.28
C PRO A 290 27.94 17.18 -21.83
N GLY A 291 26.88 16.55 -22.35
CA GLY A 291 25.51 16.90 -21.98
C GLY A 291 25.22 16.56 -20.51
N THR A 292 24.41 17.40 -19.87
CA THR A 292 23.88 17.21 -18.52
C THR A 292 22.37 17.32 -18.54
N SER A 293 21.72 16.50 -17.73
CA SER A 293 20.28 16.57 -17.49
C SER A 293 20.05 16.69 -16.00
N ILE A 294 19.32 17.73 -15.61
CA ILE A 294 19.05 18.06 -14.21
C ILE A 294 17.54 18.11 -14.04
N THR A 295 17.06 17.45 -12.98
CA THR A 295 15.65 17.44 -12.61
C THR A 295 15.48 18.09 -11.24
N THR A 296 14.77 19.21 -11.19
CA THR A 296 14.49 19.98 -9.96
C THR A 296 13.05 20.39 -9.84
N GLY A 297 12.58 20.66 -8.63
CA GLY A 297 11.21 21.09 -8.35
C GLY A 297 10.51 20.11 -7.42
N THR A 298 9.18 20.08 -7.50
CA THR A 298 8.34 19.28 -6.61
C THR A 298 7.31 18.44 -7.36
N ARG A 299 6.95 17.30 -6.76
CA ARG A 299 5.78 16.48 -7.13
C ARG A 299 4.99 16.20 -5.88
N THR A 300 3.68 16.39 -5.92
CA THR A 300 2.81 16.01 -4.81
C THR A 300 1.59 15.27 -5.33
N ALA A 301 1.17 14.22 -4.63
CA ALA A 301 -0.07 13.52 -4.90
C ALA A 301 -0.76 13.19 -3.58
N SER A 302 -2.07 13.30 -3.54
CA SER A 302 -2.86 12.87 -2.40
C SER A 302 -4.07 12.08 -2.83
N VAL A 303 -4.46 11.15 -1.96
CA VAL A 303 -5.70 10.39 -2.02
C VAL A 303 -6.29 10.42 -0.62
N THR A 304 -7.55 10.81 -0.52
CA THR A 304 -8.30 10.85 0.75
C THR A 304 -9.49 9.93 0.66
N GLY A 305 -9.79 9.19 1.73
CA GLY A 305 -10.99 8.36 1.79
C GLY A 305 -10.90 7.07 0.98
N PHE A 306 -9.70 6.55 0.68
CA PHE A 306 -9.58 5.28 -0.06
C PHE A 306 -10.14 4.13 0.78
N ALA A 307 -11.23 3.50 0.33
CA ALA A 307 -11.92 2.49 1.12
C ALA A 307 -11.12 1.19 1.25
N LEU A 308 -10.73 0.85 2.48
CA LEU A 308 -10.13 -0.44 2.82
C LEU A 308 -11.17 -1.46 3.30
N GLY A 309 -12.28 -1.00 3.86
CA GLY A 309 -13.37 -1.87 4.28
C GLY A 309 -14.50 -1.15 5.00
N PHE A 310 -15.56 -1.90 5.29
CA PHE A 310 -16.74 -1.40 6.01
C PHE A 310 -17.17 -2.42 7.06
N TRP A 311 -17.54 -1.95 8.25
CA TRP A 311 -18.02 -2.82 9.33
C TRP A 311 -19.19 -2.17 10.05
N TYR A 312 -20.05 -2.98 10.64
CA TYR A 312 -21.06 -2.48 11.55
C TYR A 312 -20.46 -2.27 12.95
N SER A 313 -20.70 -1.09 13.50
CA SER A 313 -20.45 -0.82 14.91
C SER A 313 -21.35 -1.69 15.78
N PRO A 314 -21.07 -1.80 17.10
CA PRO A 314 -21.97 -2.49 18.04
C PRO A 314 -23.40 -1.92 18.09
N THR A 315 -23.60 -0.66 17.68
CA THR A 315 -24.92 -0.03 17.58
C THR A 315 -25.64 -0.32 16.25
N GLY A 316 -24.96 -0.98 15.30
CA GLY A 316 -25.50 -1.34 13.98
C GLY A 316 -25.32 -0.26 12.91
N GLU A 317 -24.51 0.77 13.19
CA GLU A 317 -24.15 1.79 12.21
C GLU A 317 -23.00 1.29 11.33
N LEU A 318 -23.11 1.51 10.02
CA LEU A 318 -22.05 1.13 9.09
C LEU A 318 -20.92 2.17 9.13
N GLN A 319 -19.71 1.72 9.41
CA GLN A 319 -18.52 2.57 9.54
C GLN A 319 -17.50 2.23 8.46
N PRO A 320 -17.08 3.21 7.64
CA PRO A 320 -15.99 3.03 6.68
C PRO A 320 -14.64 3.00 7.41
N VAL A 321 -13.72 2.22 6.88
CA VAL A 321 -12.29 2.28 7.20
C VAL A 321 -11.58 2.73 5.95
N THR A 322 -10.93 3.88 6.05
CA THR A 322 -10.31 4.55 4.90
C THR A 322 -8.83 4.79 5.12
N LEU A 323 -8.09 4.82 4.02
CA LEU A 323 -6.70 5.24 3.97
C LEU A 323 -6.63 6.60 3.29
N ASP A 324 -6.00 7.56 3.96
CA ASP A 324 -5.51 8.76 3.31
C ASP A 324 -4.02 8.57 3.06
N ALA A 325 -3.57 8.90 1.86
CA ALA A 325 -2.18 8.79 1.46
C ALA A 325 -1.75 10.10 0.81
N THR A 326 -0.61 10.64 1.24
CA THR A 326 0.02 11.80 0.63
C THR A 326 1.46 11.45 0.29
N TYR A 327 1.85 11.69 -0.95
CA TYR A 327 3.21 11.59 -1.42
C TYR A 327 3.72 12.96 -1.82
N ALA A 328 4.92 13.32 -1.38
CA ALA A 328 5.63 14.52 -1.78
C ALA A 328 7.07 14.17 -2.15
N LEU A 329 7.54 14.70 -3.26
CA LEU A 329 8.92 14.61 -3.74
C LEU A 329 9.43 16.02 -3.97
N GLU A 330 10.59 16.34 -3.43
CA GLU A 330 11.35 17.55 -3.70
C GLU A 330 12.73 17.15 -4.20
N SER A 331 13.15 17.72 -5.34
CA SER A 331 14.49 17.52 -5.90
C SER A 331 15.12 18.89 -6.09
N THR A 332 16.29 19.12 -5.48
CA THR A 332 17.03 20.38 -5.67
C THR A 332 18.43 20.09 -6.16
N HIS A 333 18.91 20.94 -7.05
CA HIS A 333 20.23 20.83 -7.62
C HIS A 333 20.90 22.20 -7.50
N SER A 334 22.14 22.19 -7.02
CA SER A 334 23.01 23.35 -7.05
C SER A 334 24.38 22.92 -7.55
N ALA A 335 25.01 23.78 -8.35
CA ALA A 335 26.39 23.64 -8.74
C ALA A 335 27.04 25.02 -8.78
N ALA A 336 28.23 25.12 -8.20
CA ALA A 336 29.04 26.33 -8.25
C ALA A 336 30.51 25.95 -8.28
N GLY A 337 31.31 26.72 -9.00
CA GLY A 337 32.74 26.48 -9.13
C GLY A 337 33.48 27.73 -9.54
N GLU A 338 34.72 27.84 -9.07
CA GLU A 338 35.65 28.89 -9.48
C GLU A 338 37.02 28.28 -9.76
N GLY A 339 37.71 28.82 -10.77
CA GLY A 339 39.06 28.44 -11.11
C GLY A 339 40.00 29.63 -11.19
N ILE A 340 41.19 29.49 -10.61
CA ILE A 340 42.28 30.48 -10.69
C ILE A 340 43.53 29.74 -11.15
N GLY A 341 44.12 30.21 -12.24
CA GLY A 341 45.29 29.58 -12.86
C GLY A 341 46.52 30.47 -12.86
N ALA A 342 47.69 29.85 -13.05
CA ALA A 342 48.75 30.55 -13.77
C ALA A 342 48.23 30.81 -15.18
N PRO A 343 48.49 32.00 -15.80
CA PRO A 343 47.82 32.41 -17.03
C PRO A 343 47.93 31.31 -18.08
N PRO A 344 46.85 30.57 -18.35
CA PRO A 344 46.93 29.28 -19.04
C PRO A 344 46.78 29.43 -20.54
N ARG A 345 46.42 30.64 -20.96
CA ARG A 345 46.49 31.10 -22.32
C ARG A 345 46.95 32.55 -22.31
N VAL A 346 48.22 32.74 -22.60
CA VAL A 346 48.71 34.03 -23.09
C VAL A 346 48.65 33.93 -24.60
N TYR A 347 47.79 34.72 -25.23
CA TYR A 347 47.74 34.80 -26.69
C TYR A 347 48.28 36.16 -27.09
N GLU A 348 49.36 36.14 -27.86
CA GLU A 348 49.94 37.33 -28.46
C GLU A 348 49.61 37.35 -29.94
N THR A 349 48.97 38.42 -30.42
CA THR A 349 48.75 38.62 -31.86
C THR A 349 49.08 40.03 -32.27
N GLU A 350 49.79 40.11 -33.40
CA GLU A 350 50.07 41.37 -34.07
C GLU A 350 48.76 41.93 -34.64
N GLN A 351 48.39 43.14 -34.22
CA GLN A 351 47.18 43.81 -34.69
C GLN A 351 47.53 44.70 -35.89
N GLU A 352 46.76 44.61 -36.98
CA GLU A 352 46.83 45.60 -38.05
C GLU A 352 46.33 46.96 -37.51
N LEU A 353 47.22 47.92 -37.38
CA LEU A 353 46.83 49.33 -37.32
C LEU A 353 46.66 49.80 -38.76
N SER A 354 45.39 49.96 -39.18
CA SER A 354 44.92 50.67 -40.37
C SER A 354 45.97 50.92 -41.49
N GLU A 355 45.84 50.17 -42.59
CA GLU A 355 46.52 50.35 -43.88
C GLU A 355 48.06 50.47 -43.82
N GLY A 356 48.75 49.34 -43.66
CA GLY A 356 50.16 49.24 -44.06
C GLY A 356 50.95 48.06 -43.52
N ALA A 357 51.21 47.07 -44.38
CA ALA A 357 52.33 46.10 -44.36
C ALA A 357 52.56 45.19 -43.13
N CYS A 358 51.68 45.17 -42.14
CA CYS A 358 51.67 44.12 -41.12
C CYS A 358 50.98 42.87 -41.68
N THR A 359 51.74 41.89 -42.17
CA THR A 359 51.17 40.58 -42.45
C THR A 359 51.05 39.89 -41.09
N PRO A 360 49.86 39.47 -40.61
CA PRO A 360 49.76 38.78 -39.32
C PRO A 360 50.59 37.51 -39.41
N THR A 361 51.79 37.56 -38.85
CA THR A 361 52.55 36.34 -38.59
C THR A 361 51.96 35.84 -37.28
N VAL A 362 51.59 34.55 -37.24
CA VAL A 362 51.05 33.94 -36.02
C VAL A 362 52.19 33.21 -35.31
N PRO A 363 53.10 33.88 -34.57
CA PRO A 363 53.80 33.19 -33.50
C PRO A 363 52.83 33.15 -32.32
N GLU A 364 51.89 32.22 -32.36
CA GLU A 364 51.03 31.89 -31.23
C GLU A 364 51.96 31.40 -30.10
N LEU A 365 52.34 32.29 -29.18
CA LEU A 365 53.06 31.87 -27.98
C LEU A 365 52.05 31.33 -26.98
N THR A 366 51.48 30.15 -27.25
CA THR A 366 50.70 29.43 -26.24
C THR A 366 51.65 28.96 -25.14
N VAL A 367 51.80 29.75 -24.07
CA VAL A 367 52.46 29.25 -22.87
C VAL A 367 51.49 28.28 -22.20
N ALA A 368 51.86 27.00 -22.14
CA ALA A 368 51.08 26.01 -21.40
C ALA A 368 51.09 26.38 -19.90
N GLY A 369 49.96 26.91 -19.42
CA GLY A 369 49.70 27.05 -17.99
C GLY A 369 48.66 26.03 -17.53
N SER A 370 48.36 26.04 -16.22
CA SER A 370 47.36 25.17 -15.61
C SER A 370 46.35 26.02 -14.85
N TYR A 371 45.07 25.70 -15.02
CA TYR A 371 44.03 26.17 -14.10
C TYR A 371 43.99 25.26 -12.89
N ASN A 372 43.94 25.86 -11.69
CA ASN A 372 43.43 25.16 -10.52
C ASN A 372 41.96 25.55 -10.40
N TRP A 373 41.08 24.58 -10.28
CA TRP A 373 39.66 24.85 -10.11
C TRP A 373 39.08 23.95 -9.03
N ASP A 374 38.14 24.53 -8.30
CA ASP A 374 37.36 23.87 -7.28
C ASP A 374 35.89 24.08 -7.63
N TRP A 375 35.12 23.00 -7.71
CA TRP A 375 33.67 23.11 -7.81
C TRP A 375 32.95 22.07 -6.97
N LEU A 376 31.75 22.47 -6.55
CA LEU A 376 30.85 21.73 -5.69
C LEU A 376 29.52 21.57 -6.41
N GLU A 377 29.17 20.33 -6.69
CA GLU A 377 27.81 19.92 -7.05
C GLU A 377 27.10 19.42 -5.79
N THR A 378 25.84 19.80 -5.61
CA THR A 378 24.96 19.16 -4.64
C THR A 378 23.62 18.85 -5.30
N HIS A 379 23.25 17.57 -5.30
CA HIS A 379 21.91 17.12 -5.67
C HIS A 379 21.25 16.55 -4.43
N THR A 380 20.11 17.12 -4.03
CA THR A 380 19.28 16.56 -2.97
C THR A 380 17.96 16.05 -3.51
N THR A 381 17.43 15.01 -2.89
CA THR A 381 16.09 14.48 -3.14
C THR A 381 15.48 14.13 -1.79
N THR A 382 14.30 14.66 -1.52
CA THR A 382 13.48 14.25 -0.37
C THR A 382 12.17 13.69 -0.89
N GLU A 383 11.83 12.48 -0.46
CA GLU A 383 10.52 11.88 -0.66
C GLU A 383 9.85 11.67 0.68
N ASN A 384 8.55 11.94 0.74
CA ASN A 384 7.74 11.75 1.92
C ASN A 384 6.44 11.06 1.53
N LEU A 385 6.15 9.93 2.16
CA LEU A 385 4.90 9.20 2.07
C LEU A 385 4.24 9.20 3.45
N LEU A 386 3.16 9.97 3.59
CA LEU A 386 2.33 9.99 4.77
C LEU A 386 1.09 9.12 4.53
N LEU A 387 0.87 8.13 5.39
CA LEU A 387 -0.39 7.39 5.43
C LEU A 387 -1.13 7.65 6.73
N ILE A 388 -2.44 7.85 6.62
CA ILE A 388 -3.33 8.04 7.75
C ILE A 388 -4.47 7.03 7.63
N LEU A 389 -4.62 6.21 8.66
CA LEU A 389 -5.72 5.27 8.76
C LEU A 389 -6.87 5.91 9.53
N ARG A 390 -8.07 5.88 8.93
CA ARG A 390 -9.27 6.39 9.57
C ARG A 390 -10.34 5.32 9.73
N VAL A 391 -11.12 5.46 10.80
CA VAL A 391 -12.30 4.64 11.07
C VAL A 391 -13.46 5.59 11.38
N ALA A 392 -14.54 5.51 10.61
CA ALA A 392 -15.64 6.46 10.67
C ALA A 392 -15.19 7.94 10.58
N GLY A 393 -14.12 8.20 9.82
CA GLY A 393 -13.52 9.53 9.65
C GLY A 393 -12.52 9.94 10.75
N GLU A 394 -12.50 9.25 11.89
CA GLU A 394 -11.54 9.51 12.96
C GLU A 394 -10.17 8.90 12.63
N GLU A 395 -9.11 9.69 12.80
CA GLU A 395 -7.73 9.20 12.66
C GLU A 395 -7.42 8.23 13.80
N ILE A 396 -7.12 6.98 13.43
CA ILE A 396 -6.75 5.92 14.37
C ILE A 396 -5.25 5.68 14.35
N ASP A 397 -4.60 5.91 13.22
CA ASP A 397 -3.17 5.70 13.06
C ASP A 397 -2.57 6.61 11.99
N ARG A 398 -1.28 6.88 12.12
CA ARG A 398 -0.51 7.75 11.22
C ARG A 398 0.92 7.24 11.13
N HIS A 399 1.42 7.19 9.90
CA HIS A 399 2.80 6.84 9.65
C HIS A 399 3.40 7.68 8.53
N GLU A 400 4.64 8.08 8.74
CA GLU A 400 5.44 8.86 7.81
C GLU A 400 6.67 8.05 7.40
N LEU A 401 6.80 7.79 6.10
CA LEU A 401 7.99 7.21 5.52
C LEU A 401 8.70 8.29 4.71
N ARG A 402 9.91 8.64 5.11
CA ARG A 402 10.67 9.73 4.50
C ARG A 402 12.02 9.23 4.01
N TYR A 403 12.31 9.43 2.73
CA TYR A 403 13.59 9.13 2.12
C TYR A 403 14.32 10.42 1.80
N GLU A 404 15.54 10.53 2.30
CA GLU A 404 16.42 11.67 2.05
C GLU A 404 17.65 11.17 1.31
N TYR A 405 18.04 11.89 0.26
CA TYR A 405 19.20 11.59 -0.54
C TYR A 405 19.95 12.88 -0.81
N THR A 406 21.25 12.84 -0.62
CA THR A 406 22.18 13.93 -0.97
C THR A 406 23.37 13.32 -1.68
N ARG A 407 23.65 13.80 -2.88
CA ARG A 407 24.92 13.58 -3.56
C ARG A 407 25.67 14.89 -3.62
N THR A 408 26.84 14.90 -3.03
CA THR A 408 27.80 15.98 -3.13
C THR A 408 28.97 15.53 -3.99
N SER A 409 29.26 16.26 -5.06
CA SER A 409 30.40 16.00 -5.92
C SER A 409 31.38 17.16 -5.77
N GLU A 410 32.54 16.90 -5.18
CA GLU A 410 33.64 17.84 -5.04
C GLU A 410 34.71 17.49 -6.06
N TYR A 411 35.15 18.45 -6.85
CA TYR A 411 36.24 18.23 -7.78
C TYR A 411 37.26 19.34 -7.60
N SER A 412 38.51 18.94 -7.49
CA SER A 412 39.66 19.82 -7.39
C SER A 412 40.75 19.25 -8.28
N GLU A 413 41.05 19.92 -9.40
CA GLU A 413 42.05 19.45 -10.35
C GLU A 413 42.96 20.60 -10.81
N VAL A 414 44.21 20.22 -11.10
CA VAL A 414 45.16 21.07 -11.82
C VAL A 414 45.26 20.53 -13.24
N SER A 415 44.59 21.16 -14.18
CA SER A 415 44.45 20.65 -15.54
C SER A 415 44.89 21.67 -16.59
N GLY A 416 45.53 21.19 -17.66
CA GLY A 416 45.88 21.97 -18.85
C GLY A 416 44.81 21.88 -19.94
N PHE A 417 43.53 22.03 -19.59
CA PHE A 417 42.43 21.95 -20.57
C PHE A 417 42.40 23.15 -21.51
N ALA A 418 41.87 22.93 -22.71
CA ALA A 418 41.38 24.02 -23.55
C ALA A 418 40.11 24.59 -22.87
N VAL A 419 39.91 25.91 -22.96
CA VAL A 419 38.91 26.73 -22.26
C VAL A 419 37.42 26.30 -22.39
N ASN A 420 37.12 25.23 -23.13
CA ASN A 420 35.75 24.76 -23.37
C ASN A 420 35.50 23.31 -22.96
N ASP A 421 36.44 22.66 -22.28
CA ASP A 421 36.21 21.32 -21.74
C ASP A 421 35.48 21.43 -20.39
N GLY A 422 34.31 20.81 -20.30
CA GLY A 422 33.66 20.63 -19.00
C GLY A 422 34.55 19.79 -18.07
N PRO A 423 34.44 19.92 -16.74
CA PRO A 423 35.25 19.13 -15.81
C PRO A 423 35.08 17.63 -16.13
N SER A 424 36.17 16.96 -16.51
CA SER A 424 36.11 15.53 -16.78
C SER A 424 35.84 14.81 -15.45
N ALA A 425 34.84 13.92 -15.42
CA ALA A 425 34.31 13.31 -14.21
C ALA A 425 35.28 12.37 -13.45
N THR A 426 36.58 12.38 -13.75
CA THR A 426 37.57 11.39 -13.30
C THR A 426 38.48 11.85 -12.15
N GLY A 427 38.49 13.15 -11.80
CA GLY A 427 39.38 13.72 -10.77
C GLY A 427 38.73 14.05 -9.41
N GLY A 428 37.41 13.86 -9.25
CA GLY A 428 36.69 14.33 -8.06
C GLY A 428 36.46 13.29 -6.97
N THR A 429 35.95 13.76 -5.84
CA THR A 429 35.37 12.96 -4.76
C THR A 429 33.85 13.13 -4.76
N GLN A 430 33.12 12.03 -4.84
CA GLN A 430 31.67 12.01 -4.65
C GLN A 430 31.34 11.45 -3.28
N THR A 431 30.53 12.18 -2.52
CA THR A 431 29.92 11.74 -1.26
C THR A 431 28.42 11.57 -1.49
N ILE A 432 27.92 10.38 -1.21
CA ILE A 432 26.49 10.05 -1.24
C ILE A 432 26.06 9.77 0.19
N SER A 433 25.06 10.51 0.65
CA SER A 433 24.31 10.24 1.86
C SER A 433 22.88 9.90 1.47
N ALA A 434 22.33 8.82 2.02
CA ALA A 434 20.92 8.58 1.93
C ALA A 434 20.39 7.95 3.20
N VAL A 435 19.19 8.37 3.60
CA VAL A 435 18.56 8.04 4.87
C VAL A 435 17.11 7.69 4.60
N LEU A 436 16.64 6.61 5.18
CA LEU A 436 15.23 6.26 5.25
C LEU A 436 14.78 6.41 6.70
N LEU A 437 13.72 7.18 6.91
CA LEU A 437 13.14 7.50 8.20
C LEU A 437 11.74 6.91 8.25
N LEU A 438 11.38 6.26 9.37
CA LEU A 438 10.02 5.85 9.69
C LEU A 438 9.59 6.60 10.95
N ASP A 439 8.56 7.43 10.83
CA ASP A 439 8.03 8.27 11.92
C ASP A 439 9.11 9.13 12.59
N GLY A 440 10.09 9.58 11.78
CA GLY A 440 11.24 10.37 12.23
C GLY A 440 12.39 9.56 12.83
N GLU A 441 12.24 8.24 13.03
CA GLU A 441 13.33 7.37 13.46
C GLU A 441 14.13 6.87 12.25
N GLU A 442 15.46 6.97 12.30
CA GLU A 442 16.34 6.44 11.26
C GLU A 442 16.18 4.92 11.18
N PHE A 443 15.77 4.48 10.00
CA PHE A 443 15.41 3.11 9.70
C PHE A 443 16.50 2.39 8.90
N ASP A 444 17.08 3.08 7.94
CA ASP A 444 18.26 2.65 7.18
C ASP A 444 19.04 3.90 6.76
N SER A 445 20.35 3.77 6.60
CA SER A 445 21.17 4.85 6.09
C SER A 445 22.42 4.33 5.40
N THR A 446 22.92 5.15 4.47
CA THR A 446 24.18 4.91 3.80
C THR A 446 24.93 6.21 3.67
N LEU A 447 26.22 6.14 3.95
CA LEU A 447 27.17 7.22 3.69
C LEU A 447 28.36 6.60 2.99
N THR A 448 28.63 7.05 1.78
CA THR A 448 29.73 6.54 0.96
C THR A 448 30.46 7.69 0.32
N THR A 449 31.78 7.60 0.31
CA THR A 449 32.66 8.54 -0.36
C THR A 449 33.59 7.76 -1.29
N GLY A 450 33.72 8.20 -2.54
CA GLY A 450 34.58 7.55 -3.53
C GLY A 450 34.97 8.47 -4.67
N ALA A 451 35.83 8.00 -5.58
CA ALA A 451 36.25 8.77 -6.74
C ALA A 451 35.08 9.03 -7.71
N GLY A 452 35.02 10.24 -8.28
CA GLY A 452 34.08 10.62 -9.33
C GLY A 452 34.22 9.70 -10.55
N GLY A 453 33.09 9.35 -11.17
CA GLY A 453 33.07 8.45 -12.33
C GLY A 453 33.19 6.96 -12.01
N ALA A 454 33.47 6.59 -10.76
CA ALA A 454 33.28 5.21 -10.31
C ALA A 454 31.78 4.90 -10.25
N ALA A 455 31.38 3.70 -10.67
CA ALA A 455 30.03 3.20 -10.48
C ALA A 455 29.75 2.98 -8.98
N LEU A 456 29.44 4.06 -8.25
CA LEU A 456 28.93 4.01 -6.87
C LEU A 456 27.56 3.30 -6.78
N GLY A 457 26.97 2.97 -7.94
CA GLY A 457 25.68 2.27 -8.08
C GLY A 457 25.63 0.82 -7.61
N ALA A 458 26.64 0.30 -6.89
CA ALA A 458 26.69 -1.09 -6.42
C ALA A 458 26.79 -1.24 -4.89
N LEU A 459 26.55 -0.20 -4.11
CA LEU A 459 26.46 -0.29 -2.66
C LEU A 459 24.98 -0.37 -2.23
N ILE A 460 24.64 -1.43 -1.52
CA ILE A 460 23.26 -1.83 -1.22
C ILE A 460 22.74 -0.92 -0.08
N THR A 461 21.78 -0.06 -0.44
CA THR A 461 20.69 0.66 0.28
C THR A 461 21.01 1.58 1.49
N PRO A 462 20.09 2.53 1.80
CA PRO A 462 18.96 2.96 0.96
C PRO A 462 19.50 3.82 -0.16
N THR A 463 19.42 3.34 -1.40
CA THR A 463 19.87 4.05 -2.60
C THR A 463 18.73 4.20 -3.60
N LYS A 464 17.52 3.81 -3.20
CA LYS A 464 16.33 3.81 -4.03
C LYS A 464 15.25 4.67 -3.39
N ARG A 465 14.68 5.54 -4.23
CA ARG A 465 13.47 6.33 -4.05
C ARG A 465 12.28 5.47 -3.56
N LEU A 466 11.33 6.06 -2.85
CA LEU A 466 10.08 5.40 -2.45
C LEU A 466 9.24 5.04 -3.69
N ASP A 467 9.10 5.97 -4.64
CA ASP A 467 8.56 5.66 -5.97
C ASP A 467 9.67 5.19 -6.93
N THR A 468 10.10 3.94 -6.74
CA THR A 468 11.12 3.29 -7.59
C THR A 468 10.75 3.14 -9.07
N THR A 469 9.49 3.37 -9.42
CA THR A 469 8.90 3.05 -10.72
C THR A 469 8.48 4.27 -11.51
N GLY A 470 8.61 5.48 -10.94
CA GLY A 470 8.14 6.72 -11.57
C GLY A 470 6.63 6.69 -11.86
N ARG A 471 5.85 6.03 -10.99
CA ARG A 471 4.41 5.82 -11.17
C ARG A 471 3.62 7.12 -11.14
N PHE A 472 4.19 8.23 -10.66
CA PHE A 472 3.55 9.54 -10.71
C PHE A 472 2.99 9.88 -12.12
N GLU A 473 3.69 9.46 -13.18
CA GLU A 473 3.27 9.72 -14.58
C GLU A 473 2.30 8.65 -15.15
N SER A 474 2.04 7.58 -14.39
CA SER A 474 1.35 6.37 -14.88
C SER A 474 -0.18 6.38 -14.76
N GLY A 475 -0.77 7.41 -14.14
CA GLY A 475 -2.23 7.54 -14.06
C GLY A 475 -2.73 8.26 -12.81
N THR A 476 -4.02 8.10 -12.51
CA THR A 476 -4.69 8.75 -11.37
C THR A 476 -4.10 8.28 -10.03
N PRO A 477 -3.89 9.19 -9.05
CA PRO A 477 -3.28 8.86 -7.75
C PRO A 477 -3.88 7.65 -7.04
N ASN A 478 -5.21 7.52 -7.04
CA ASN A 478 -5.92 6.41 -6.40
C ASN A 478 -5.52 5.01 -6.91
N ASN A 479 -4.94 4.90 -8.10
CA ASN A 479 -4.50 3.63 -8.66
C ASN A 479 -3.11 3.20 -8.18
N TRP A 480 -2.21 4.13 -7.90
CA TRP A 480 -0.80 3.82 -7.60
C TRP A 480 -0.37 4.22 -6.20
N LEU A 481 -0.92 5.29 -5.63
CA LEU A 481 -0.49 5.82 -4.35
C LEU A 481 -0.83 4.87 -3.19
N PRO A 482 -2.05 4.29 -3.10
CA PRO A 482 -2.32 3.21 -2.16
C PRO A 482 -1.43 1.98 -2.38
N GLN A 483 -0.89 1.78 -3.59
CA GLN A 483 0.03 0.67 -3.87
C GLN A 483 1.49 0.97 -3.48
N LEU A 484 1.89 2.24 -3.34
CA LEU A 484 3.22 2.56 -2.78
C LEU A 484 3.34 2.05 -1.35
N SER A 485 2.24 2.11 -0.58
CA SER A 485 2.14 1.48 0.73
C SER A 485 2.28 -0.03 0.74
N ASN A 486 2.48 -0.68 -0.43
CA ASN A 486 2.63 -2.12 -0.58
C ASN A 486 3.96 -2.56 -1.23
N SER A 487 4.86 -1.60 -1.47
CA SER A 487 6.10 -1.83 -2.22
C SER A 487 7.22 -2.39 -1.32
N ASP A 488 7.98 -3.33 -1.88
CA ASP A 488 9.12 -3.93 -1.19
C ASP A 488 10.32 -2.98 -1.19
N MET A 489 10.77 -2.57 0.00
CA MET A 489 12.00 -1.81 0.22
C MET A 489 13.12 -2.77 0.57
N ARG A 490 14.03 -3.02 -0.37
CA ARG A 490 15.22 -3.82 -0.07
C ARG A 490 16.21 -2.96 0.70
N LEU A 491 16.81 -3.53 1.74
CA LEU A 491 17.88 -2.96 2.54
C LEU A 491 19.23 -3.71 2.30
N GLY A 492 20.32 -3.16 2.85
CA GLY A 492 21.73 -3.41 2.51
C GLY A 492 22.36 -4.49 3.33
N ASP A 493 21.74 -4.72 4.47
CA ASP A 493 21.90 -5.81 5.41
C ASP A 493 21.25 -7.14 4.93
N GLY A 494 20.70 -7.16 3.71
CA GLY A 494 20.03 -8.31 3.11
C GLY A 494 18.57 -8.47 3.53
N TYR A 495 17.99 -7.46 4.18
CA TYR A 495 16.58 -7.42 4.53
C TYR A 495 15.74 -6.80 3.41
N THR A 496 14.46 -7.14 3.38
CA THR A 496 13.45 -6.57 2.52
C THR A 496 12.31 -6.19 3.43
N HIS A 497 12.15 -4.90 3.64
CA HIS A 497 11.10 -4.34 4.46
C HIS A 497 9.93 -4.06 3.54
N VAL A 498 8.78 -4.54 3.94
CA VAL A 498 7.57 -4.28 3.21
C VAL A 498 6.60 -3.70 4.20
N TRP A 499 6.22 -2.46 3.97
CA TRP A 499 5.05 -1.95 4.64
C TRP A 499 3.84 -2.35 3.80
N ARG A 500 2.79 -2.88 4.44
CA ARG A 500 1.54 -3.26 3.78
C ARG A 500 0.36 -3.06 4.72
N CYS A 501 -0.59 -2.23 4.31
CA CYS A 501 -1.89 -2.20 4.96
C CYS A 501 -2.79 -3.29 4.37
N TYR A 502 -2.99 -4.37 5.13
CA TYR A 502 -3.89 -5.45 4.73
C TYR A 502 -5.21 -5.39 5.48
N VAL A 503 -6.27 -5.76 4.79
CA VAL A 503 -7.48 -6.18 5.46
C VAL A 503 -7.34 -7.62 5.89
N HIS A 504 -7.32 -7.81 7.21
CA HIS A 504 -7.08 -9.12 7.80
C HIS A 504 -8.40 -9.71 8.31
N TRP A 505 -9.02 -10.50 7.44
CA TRP A 505 -10.36 -11.05 7.60
C TRP A 505 -10.51 -11.92 8.84
N TRP A 506 -9.48 -12.71 9.15
CA TRP A 506 -9.47 -13.63 10.29
C TRP A 506 -9.58 -12.92 11.65
N SER A 507 -9.30 -11.60 11.69
CA SER A 507 -9.43 -10.78 12.90
C SER A 507 -10.76 -10.06 13.05
N ASN A 508 -11.54 -9.89 11.98
CA ASN A 508 -12.47 -8.75 11.85
C ASN A 508 -11.79 -7.39 12.08
N HIS A 509 -10.48 -7.25 11.78
CA HIS A 509 -9.70 -6.01 11.98
C HIS A 509 -8.87 -5.72 10.73
N LEU A 510 -8.61 -4.45 10.44
CA LEU A 510 -7.55 -4.06 9.53
C LEU A 510 -6.21 -4.23 10.25
N VAL A 511 -5.24 -4.90 9.62
CA VAL A 511 -3.89 -5.02 10.16
C VAL A 511 -2.90 -4.43 9.17
N CYS A 512 -2.38 -3.24 9.49
CA CYS A 512 -1.22 -2.72 8.79
C CYS A 512 0.01 -3.46 9.31
N LEU A 513 0.55 -4.34 8.48
CA LEU A 513 1.75 -5.12 8.75
C LEU A 513 2.95 -4.41 8.14
N ARG A 514 3.92 -4.06 8.97
CA ARG A 514 5.32 -4.03 8.53
C ARG A 514 5.83 -5.47 8.55
N GLU A 515 6.18 -5.96 7.38
CA GLU A 515 6.90 -7.21 7.20
C GLU A 515 8.38 -6.90 7.02
N GLU A 516 9.24 -7.70 7.62
CA GLU A 516 10.68 -7.62 7.46
C GLU A 516 11.17 -9.00 7.05
N THR A 517 11.66 -9.12 5.81
CA THR A 517 12.08 -10.38 5.19
C THR A 517 13.58 -10.36 4.93
N LYS A 518 14.38 -11.11 5.68
CA LYS A 518 15.79 -11.35 5.36
C LYS A 518 15.91 -12.50 4.38
N SER A 519 16.51 -12.28 3.21
CA SER A 519 16.75 -13.34 2.24
C SER A 519 18.26 -13.54 2.06
N LEU A 520 18.84 -14.46 2.84
CA LEU A 520 20.22 -14.91 2.65
C LEU A 520 20.25 -16.21 1.81
N PRO A 521 21.38 -16.59 1.20
CA PRO A 521 21.49 -17.78 0.34
C PRO A 521 20.94 -19.08 0.95
N ASN A 522 20.89 -19.19 2.29
CA ASN A 522 20.37 -20.34 3.04
C ASN A 522 19.51 -19.94 4.25
N LEU A 523 18.92 -18.74 4.29
CA LEU A 523 18.12 -18.27 5.44
C LEU A 523 16.98 -17.37 4.97
N ARG A 524 15.74 -17.65 5.41
CA ARG A 524 14.60 -16.74 5.31
C ARG A 524 14.07 -16.43 6.70
N LEU A 525 14.38 -15.25 7.22
CA LEU A 525 13.76 -14.72 8.44
C LEU A 525 12.66 -13.76 8.01
N ASN A 526 11.45 -14.00 8.48
CA ASN A 526 10.33 -13.09 8.30
C ASN A 526 9.92 -12.64 9.69
N ASP A 527 10.13 -11.36 10.04
CA ASP A 527 9.59 -10.74 11.24
C ASP A 527 8.38 -9.89 10.85
N ARG A 528 7.38 -9.85 11.73
CA ARG A 528 6.15 -9.07 11.50
C ARG A 528 5.89 -8.13 12.65
N TYR A 529 5.53 -6.92 12.28
CA TYR A 529 5.08 -5.85 13.14
C TYR A 529 3.73 -5.40 12.62
N GLY A 530 2.75 -5.17 13.47
CA GLY A 530 1.53 -4.55 12.99
C GLY A 530 0.61 -4.10 14.10
N PHE A 531 -0.25 -3.16 13.74
CA PHE A 531 -1.34 -2.66 14.56
C PHE A 531 -2.64 -3.31 14.10
N THR A 532 -3.58 -3.51 15.02
CA THR A 532 -4.94 -3.97 14.70
C THR A 532 -5.91 -2.80 14.87
N ALA A 533 -6.59 -2.36 13.81
CA ALA A 533 -7.65 -1.35 13.88
C ALA A 533 -9.04 -2.00 13.77
N TYR A 534 -9.95 -1.61 14.67
CA TYR A 534 -11.37 -1.99 14.63
C TYR A 534 -12.31 -0.81 14.91
N PRO A 535 -13.41 -0.69 14.16
CA PRO A 535 -14.53 0.19 14.51
C PRO A 535 -15.21 -0.22 15.82
N GLY A 536 -14.72 0.34 16.93
CA GLY A 536 -15.26 0.07 18.26
C GLY A 536 -14.29 0.25 19.44
N GLY A 537 -13.17 0.96 19.26
CA GLY A 537 -12.35 1.45 20.37
C GLY A 537 -11.27 0.49 20.90
N VAL A 538 -10.69 -0.38 20.07
CA VAL A 538 -9.47 -1.10 20.45
C VAL A 538 -8.27 -0.19 20.22
N THR A 539 -7.49 0.04 21.27
CA THR A 539 -6.25 0.83 21.19
C THR A 539 -5.25 0.18 20.23
N ALA A 540 -4.72 0.95 19.29
CA ALA A 540 -3.62 0.51 18.45
C ALA A 540 -2.48 0.00 19.34
N THR A 541 -2.13 -1.29 19.20
CA THR A 541 -1.05 -1.90 19.98
C THR A 541 -0.04 -2.48 19.02
N ARG A 542 1.24 -2.08 19.15
CA ARG A 542 2.35 -2.65 18.37
C ARG A 542 2.61 -4.08 18.84
N ILE A 543 2.59 -5.04 17.92
CA ILE A 543 2.84 -6.44 18.24
C ILE A 543 3.95 -6.97 17.35
N THR A 544 4.87 -7.73 17.95
CA THR A 544 5.97 -8.40 17.27
C THR A 544 5.72 -9.91 17.20
N SER A 545 5.96 -10.51 16.04
CA SER A 545 5.95 -11.96 15.83
C SER A 545 7.17 -12.35 15.01
N SER A 546 8.07 -13.11 15.63
CA SER A 546 9.29 -13.57 14.97
C SER A 546 9.10 -14.92 14.28
N ALA A 547 9.89 -15.15 13.22
CA ALA A 547 9.98 -16.46 12.58
C ALA A 547 10.37 -17.54 13.61
N PRO A 548 9.66 -18.68 13.67
CA PRO A 548 9.95 -19.73 14.64
C PRO A 548 11.23 -20.49 14.28
N SER A 549 11.73 -20.34 13.05
CA SER A 549 13.05 -20.82 12.63
C SER A 549 13.52 -20.13 11.34
N ALA A 550 14.81 -20.29 11.06
CA ALA A 550 15.56 -19.93 9.85
C ALA A 550 14.90 -20.18 8.48
N PHE A 551 13.91 -21.07 8.40
CA PHE A 551 13.25 -21.50 7.17
C PHE A 551 11.72 -21.42 7.25
N ALA A 552 11.20 -20.89 8.36
CA ALA A 552 9.78 -20.76 8.59
C ALA A 552 9.37 -19.29 8.50
N ASN A 553 8.18 -19.03 7.97
CA ASN A 553 7.60 -17.70 8.02
C ASN A 553 7.26 -17.34 9.49
N ALA A 554 7.42 -16.08 9.91
CA ALA A 554 6.72 -15.59 11.10
C ALA A 554 5.25 -15.99 11.00
N PRO A 555 4.67 -16.49 12.11
CA PRO A 555 3.24 -16.66 12.16
C PRO A 555 2.59 -15.30 11.86
N PRO A 556 1.56 -15.27 11.02
CA PRO A 556 0.76 -14.07 10.86
C PRO A 556 0.31 -13.57 12.23
N LEU A 557 0.32 -12.25 12.41
CA LEU A 557 -0.29 -11.60 13.55
C LEU A 557 -1.81 -11.72 13.39
N TYR A 558 -2.39 -12.91 13.66
CA TYR A 558 -3.84 -12.95 13.82
C TYR A 558 -4.16 -12.15 15.05
N GLY A 559 -4.88 -11.04 14.92
CA GLY A 559 -5.86 -10.70 15.94
C GLY A 559 -7.09 -11.56 15.71
N SER A 560 -7.89 -11.74 16.72
CA SER A 560 -9.33 -11.90 16.55
C SER A 560 -9.95 -11.37 17.80
N ARG A 561 -10.77 -10.33 17.67
CA ARG A 561 -11.61 -9.91 18.79
C ARG A 561 -12.56 -11.06 19.07
N SER A 562 -12.45 -11.63 20.27
CA SER A 562 -13.47 -12.48 20.82
C SER A 562 -14.78 -11.69 20.78
N PRO A 563 -15.76 -12.06 19.94
CA PRO A 563 -17.04 -11.34 19.89
C PRO A 563 -17.86 -11.55 21.17
N LEU A 564 -17.35 -12.36 22.10
CA LEU A 564 -17.94 -12.69 23.41
C LEU A 564 -17.34 -11.87 24.55
N THR A 565 -16.02 -11.64 24.53
CA THR A 565 -15.30 -10.99 25.64
C THR A 565 -14.66 -9.66 25.26
N GLY A 566 -14.66 -9.31 23.97
CA GLY A 566 -13.92 -8.17 23.43
C GLY A 566 -12.41 -8.36 23.40
N PHE A 567 -11.90 -9.48 23.92
CA PHE A 567 -10.46 -9.76 24.05
C PHE A 567 -9.84 -10.13 22.70
N VAL A 568 -8.71 -9.53 22.36
CA VAL A 568 -7.96 -9.83 21.13
C VAL A 568 -6.83 -10.79 21.47
N GLU A 569 -6.84 -12.00 20.91
CA GLU A 569 -5.71 -12.94 21.03
C GLU A 569 -4.80 -12.76 19.81
N LEU A 570 -3.52 -12.45 20.05
CA LEU A 570 -2.54 -12.08 19.02
C LEU A 570 -1.45 -13.16 18.84
N GLY A 571 -0.90 -13.32 17.62
CA GLY A 571 0.31 -14.13 17.36
C GLY A 571 0.12 -15.65 17.27
N LYS A 572 -1.07 -16.13 16.89
CA LYS A 572 -1.30 -17.58 16.64
C LYS A 572 -0.85 -17.99 15.23
N THR A 573 -0.85 -19.30 14.93
CA THR A 573 -0.53 -19.87 13.60
C THR A 573 -1.75 -20.31 12.81
N GLN A 574 -2.95 -20.24 13.40
CA GLN A 574 -4.20 -20.54 12.70
C GLN A 574 -5.26 -19.50 13.02
N PRO A 575 -6.09 -19.13 12.03
CA PRO A 575 -7.16 -18.20 12.22
C PRO A 575 -8.17 -18.70 13.24
N PHE A 576 -8.82 -17.76 13.90
CA PHE A 576 -9.80 -18.05 14.92
C PHE A 576 -11.17 -18.23 14.26
N SER A 577 -11.75 -19.42 14.41
CA SER A 577 -13.13 -19.69 14.01
C SER A 577 -13.90 -20.04 15.27
N PHE A 578 -14.83 -19.17 15.66
CA PHE A 578 -15.73 -19.43 16.77
C PHE A 578 -16.93 -20.21 16.27
N VAL A 579 -17.34 -21.20 17.06
CA VAL A 579 -18.66 -21.83 17.01
C VAL A 579 -19.51 -21.31 18.15
#